data_AF-A0A380EIF2-F1
#
_entry.id   AF-A0A380EIF2-F1
#
_cell.length_a   1.000
_cell.length_b   1.000
_cell.length_c   1.000
_cell.angle_alpha   90.00
_cell.angle_beta   90.00
_cell.angle_gamma   90.00
#
_symmetry.space_group_name_H-M   'P 1'
#
loop_
_entity.id
_entity.type
_entity.pdbx_description
1 polymer ?
#
loop_
_entity_poly.entity_id
_entity_poly.type
_entity_poly.pdbx_seq_one_letter_code
_entity_poly.pdbx_strand_id
1 'polypeptide(L)'
;MGGILSNLIFVPYYSIILFPLSILFFITSHFIVGLTPLNYLVDLSFNFHDWLLDLFTRIKQSHFSVPKFNDWIFIVFIISVYYIFWLLAKRKYILVTFWTIIILTLLITFPTNSHHKITMLNVGQGDSILYEGGKNQNVLIDTGGKVIDDTKQPSYSISKYHILPTLNERGINELEYLILTHPHNDHIGEVEYIISHIKIKHIVIYNKGYSSNTLMLLSKLSHKYNIKLMDVRQVSSFKLGDSSFYF
;
A
#
# COMPACT_ATOMS: atom_id res chain seq x y z
N MET A 1 -2.47 1.20 6.54
CA MET A 1 -3.30 2.01 7.48
C MET A 1 -4.42 1.22 8.16
N GLY A 2 -5.01 0.19 7.53
CA GLY A 2 -6.06 -0.63 8.14
C GLY A 2 -5.69 -1.25 9.49
N GLY A 3 -4.41 -1.61 9.71
CA GLY A 3 -3.95 -2.16 10.99
C GLY A 3 -4.01 -1.18 12.17
N ILE A 4 -3.73 0.12 11.98
CA ILE A 4 -3.72 1.10 13.08
C ILE A 4 -5.15 1.41 13.53
N LEU A 5 -6.05 1.69 12.59
CA LEU A 5 -7.47 1.92 12.86
C LEU A 5 -8.15 0.68 13.44
N SER A 6 -7.85 -0.50 12.88
CA SER A 6 -8.29 -1.78 13.41
C SER A 6 -7.81 -1.96 14.86
N ASN A 7 -6.51 -1.76 15.13
CA ASN A 7 -5.98 -1.94 16.48
C ASN A 7 -6.55 -0.94 17.48
N LEU A 8 -6.82 0.31 17.07
CA LEU A 8 -7.42 1.31 17.95
C LEU A 8 -8.80 0.88 18.48
N ILE A 9 -9.56 0.10 17.69
CA ILE A 9 -10.91 -0.36 18.05
C ILE A 9 -10.87 -1.77 18.66
N PHE A 10 -10.18 -2.71 18.02
CA PHE A 10 -10.15 -4.10 18.45
C PHE A 10 -9.35 -4.30 19.75
N VAL A 11 -8.25 -3.58 19.98
CA VAL A 11 -7.43 -3.78 21.19
C VAL A 11 -8.22 -3.41 22.46
N PRO A 12 -8.83 -2.21 22.58
CA PRO A 12 -9.67 -1.89 23.73
C PRO A 12 -10.89 -2.80 23.87
N TYR A 13 -11.52 -3.15 22.74
CA TYR A 13 -12.69 -4.02 22.73
C TYR A 13 -12.35 -5.42 23.27
N TYR A 14 -11.26 -6.03 22.81
CA TYR A 14 -10.83 -7.33 23.31
C TYR A 14 -10.39 -7.27 24.77
N SER A 15 -9.62 -6.26 25.16
CA SER A 15 -9.04 -6.19 26.51
C SER A 15 -10.05 -5.84 27.59
N ILE A 16 -11.03 -4.96 27.30
CA ILE A 16 -11.97 -4.45 28.29
C ILE A 16 -13.29 -5.24 28.27
N ILE A 17 -13.74 -5.71 27.10
CA ILE A 17 -15.06 -6.32 26.95
C ILE A 17 -14.95 -7.81 26.72
N LEU A 18 -14.36 -8.24 25.60
CA LEU A 18 -14.49 -9.63 25.15
C LEU A 18 -13.73 -10.60 26.06
N PHE A 19 -12.50 -10.27 26.48
CA PHE A 19 -11.69 -11.15 27.32
C PHE A 19 -12.23 -11.27 28.75
N PRO A 20 -12.57 -10.19 29.47
CA PRO A 20 -13.19 -10.31 30.79
C PRO A 20 -14.54 -11.05 30.76
N LEU A 21 -15.36 -10.79 29.73
CA LEU A 21 -16.65 -11.48 29.56
C LEU A 21 -16.46 -12.98 29.30
N SER A 22 -15.46 -13.35 28.49
CA SER A 22 -15.13 -14.75 28.21
C SER A 22 -14.60 -15.48 29.46
N ILE A 23 -13.79 -14.82 30.28
CA ILE A 23 -13.33 -15.38 31.57
C ILE A 23 -14.52 -15.56 32.53
N LEU A 24 -15.37 -14.55 32.65
CA LEU A 24 -16.56 -14.62 33.51
C LEU A 24 -17.48 -15.76 33.06
N PHE A 25 -17.71 -15.88 31.75
CA PHE A 25 -18.46 -16.98 31.17
C PHE A 25 -17.83 -18.34 31.48
N PHE A 26 -16.52 -18.48 31.28
CA PHE A 26 -15.80 -19.72 31.60
C PHE A 26 -15.96 -20.12 33.07
N ILE A 27 -15.71 -19.21 34.02
CA ILE A 27 -15.84 -19.48 35.45
C ILE A 27 -17.27 -19.85 35.80
N THR A 28 -18.24 -19.04 35.38
CA THR A 28 -19.65 -19.25 35.75
C THR A 28 -20.23 -20.51 35.13
N SER A 29 -19.87 -20.85 33.89
CA SER A 29 -20.30 -22.08 33.23
C SER A 29 -19.81 -23.35 33.93
N HIS A 30 -18.70 -23.27 34.68
CA HIS A 30 -18.16 -24.39 35.45
C HIS A 30 -18.96 -24.68 36.73
N PHE A 31 -19.56 -23.64 37.34
CA PHE A 31 -20.27 -23.75 38.62
C PHE A 31 -21.79 -23.68 38.50
N ILE A 32 -22.32 -23.02 37.47
CA ILE A 32 -23.73 -22.71 37.30
C ILE A 32 -24.18 -23.11 35.89
N VAL A 33 -25.04 -24.12 35.82
CA VAL A 33 -25.66 -24.54 34.56
C VAL A 33 -26.85 -23.63 34.26
N GLY A 34 -26.91 -23.06 33.05
CA GLY A 34 -28.12 -22.38 32.54
C GLY A 34 -28.21 -20.87 32.74
N LEU A 35 -27.08 -20.14 32.83
CA LEU A 35 -27.07 -18.67 32.84
C LEU A 35 -27.39 -18.08 31.46
N THR A 36 -28.65 -18.19 31.03
CA THR A 36 -29.12 -17.69 29.73
C THR A 36 -28.80 -16.22 29.45
N PRO A 37 -28.81 -15.28 30.42
CA PRO A 37 -28.46 -13.89 30.13
C PRO A 37 -26.98 -13.71 29.79
N LEU A 38 -26.09 -14.47 30.44
CA LEU A 38 -24.65 -14.37 30.19
C LEU A 38 -24.29 -14.96 28.83
N ASN A 39 -24.89 -16.10 28.45
CA ASN A 39 -24.75 -16.67 27.12
C ASN A 39 -25.15 -15.66 26.04
N TYR A 40 -26.31 -15.03 26.22
CA TYR A 40 -26.79 -14.01 25.29
C TYR A 40 -25.83 -12.82 25.18
N LEU A 41 -25.24 -12.37 26.29
CA LEU A 41 -24.27 -11.27 26.27
C LEU A 41 -22.96 -11.66 25.56
N VAL A 42 -22.48 -12.89 25.76
CA VAL A 42 -21.31 -13.43 25.06
C VAL A 42 -21.59 -13.51 23.57
N ASP A 43 -22.72 -14.08 23.17
CA ASP A 43 -23.13 -14.21 21.77
C ASP A 43 -23.31 -12.84 21.11
N LEU A 44 -23.92 -11.87 21.80
CA LEU A 44 -24.04 -10.50 21.32
C LEU A 44 -22.67 -9.87 21.07
N SER A 45 -21.72 -10.09 21.98
CA SER A 45 -20.34 -9.63 21.83
C SER A 45 -19.69 -10.24 20.59
N PHE A 46 -19.74 -11.57 20.43
CA PHE A 46 -19.18 -12.23 19.25
C PHE A 46 -19.84 -11.80 17.93
N ASN A 47 -21.16 -11.61 17.90
CA ASN A 47 -21.86 -11.09 16.72
C ASN A 47 -21.40 -9.67 16.37
N PHE A 48 -21.20 -8.81 17.38
CA PHE A 48 -20.64 -7.48 17.17
C PHE A 48 -19.18 -7.52 16.68
N HIS A 49 -18.38 -8.46 17.22
CA HIS A 49 -17.03 -8.71 16.75
C HIS A 49 -17.00 -9.09 15.26
N ASP A 50 -17.83 -10.04 14.85
CA ASP A 50 -17.90 -10.51 13.45
C ASP A 50 -18.39 -9.40 12.51
N TRP A 51 -19.38 -8.61 12.94
CA TRP A 51 -19.83 -7.44 12.19
C TRP A 51 -18.72 -6.40 12.01
N LEU A 52 -17.94 -6.11 13.07
CA LEU A 52 -16.77 -5.23 12.97
C LEU A 52 -15.73 -5.82 12.01
N LEU A 53 -15.47 -7.12 12.07
CA LEU A 53 -14.51 -7.78 11.19
C LEU A 53 -14.93 -7.65 9.72
N ASP A 54 -16.19 -7.92 9.40
CA ASP A 54 -16.72 -7.76 8.03
C ASP A 54 -16.61 -6.31 7.54
N LEU A 55 -16.92 -5.33 8.39
CA LEU A 55 -16.74 -3.92 8.08
C LEU A 55 -15.28 -3.59 7.71
N PHE A 56 -14.33 -4.03 8.54
CA PHE A 56 -12.91 -3.75 8.33
C PHE A 56 -12.33 -4.50 7.13
N THR A 57 -12.78 -5.72 6.86
CA THR A 57 -12.34 -6.48 5.67
C THR A 57 -12.80 -5.84 4.37
N ARG A 58 -14.01 -5.28 4.32
CA ARG A 58 -14.49 -4.48 3.18
C ARG A 58 -13.67 -3.22 2.94
N ILE A 59 -13.31 -2.50 4.02
CA ILE A 59 -12.51 -1.27 3.95
C ILE A 59 -11.05 -1.54 3.54
N LYS A 60 -10.52 -2.73 3.89
CA LYS A 60 -9.11 -3.13 3.64
C LYS A 60 -8.71 -3.18 2.17
N GLN A 61 -9.66 -3.16 1.23
CA GLN A 61 -9.37 -3.05 -0.21
C GLN A 61 -8.83 -1.68 -0.63
N SER A 62 -9.01 -0.65 0.20
CA SER A 62 -8.40 0.66 -0.02
C SER A 62 -6.99 0.70 0.61
N HIS A 63 -5.98 0.44 -0.21
CA HIS A 63 -4.60 0.66 0.18
C HIS A 63 -4.32 2.17 0.21
N PHE A 64 -4.60 2.82 1.35
CA PHE A 64 -4.15 4.20 1.57
C PHE A 64 -2.68 4.18 1.99
N SER A 65 -1.81 4.58 1.05
CA SER A 65 -0.38 4.72 1.26
C SER A 65 -0.10 6.02 1.97
N VAL A 66 0.48 5.95 3.17
CA VAL A 66 0.94 7.13 3.90
C VAL A 66 2.41 7.33 3.54
N PRO A 67 2.78 8.42 2.85
CA PRO A 67 4.17 8.71 2.56
C PRO A 67 4.96 8.90 3.87
N LYS A 68 6.24 8.55 3.88
CA LYS A 68 7.16 8.99 4.92
C LYS A 68 7.43 10.48 4.74
N PHE A 69 6.90 11.31 5.63
CA PHE A 69 7.23 12.72 5.68
C PHE A 69 8.64 12.95 6.22
N ASN A 70 9.26 14.07 5.84
CA ASN A 70 10.51 14.55 6.43
C ASN A 70 10.32 14.76 7.95
N ASP A 71 11.32 14.41 8.76
CA ASP A 71 11.31 14.57 10.22
C ASP A 71 10.93 15.99 10.65
N TRP A 72 11.37 17.00 9.88
CA TRP A 72 10.99 18.41 10.12
C TRP A 72 9.50 18.68 9.93
N ILE A 73 8.88 18.08 8.91
CA ILE A 73 7.44 18.19 8.66
C ILE A 73 6.67 17.54 9.81
N PHE A 74 7.17 16.42 10.34
CA PHE A 74 6.57 15.76 11.49
C PHE A 74 6.63 16.65 12.74
N ILE A 75 7.76 17.30 13.02
CA ILE A 75 7.89 18.25 14.13
C ILE A 75 6.91 19.42 13.99
N VAL A 76 6.84 20.04 12.80
CA VAL A 76 5.89 21.14 12.52
C VAL A 76 4.45 20.66 12.70
N PHE A 77 4.13 19.44 12.26
CA PHE A 77 2.81 18.84 12.45
C PHE A 77 2.46 18.72 13.93
N ILE A 78 3.35 18.18 14.78
CA ILE A 78 3.13 18.06 16.22
C ILE A 78 2.90 19.44 16.88
N ILE A 79 3.72 20.44 16.54
CA ILE A 79 3.56 21.81 17.05
C ILE A 79 2.21 22.40 16.61
N SER A 80 1.81 22.15 15.36
CA SER A 80 0.55 22.65 14.81
C SER A 80 -0.68 22.02 15.49
N VAL A 81 -0.60 20.73 15.82
CA VAL A 81 -1.65 20.01 16.58
C VAL A 81 -1.76 20.59 17.99
N TYR A 82 -0.65 20.82 18.69
CA TYR A 82 -0.66 21.47 20.00
C TYR A 82 -1.28 22.88 19.94
N TYR A 83 -0.93 23.66 18.92
CA TYR A 83 -1.50 25.00 18.70
C TYR A 83 -3.02 24.95 18.44
N ILE A 84 -3.51 23.98 17.66
CA ILE A 84 -4.94 23.76 17.45
C ILE A 84 -5.65 23.45 18.77
N PHE A 85 -5.10 22.56 19.60
CA PHE A 85 -5.68 22.26 20.92
C PHE A 85 -5.71 23.49 21.83
N TRP A 86 -4.68 24.33 21.80
CA TRP A 86 -4.66 25.59 22.55
C TRP A 86 -5.73 26.56 22.06
N LEU A 87 -5.95 26.69 20.74
CA LEU A 87 -7.03 27.50 20.16
C LEU A 87 -8.42 26.97 20.52
N LEU A 88 -8.61 25.65 20.53
CA LEU A 88 -9.84 25.00 20.97
C LEU A 88 -10.13 25.31 22.45
N ALA A 89 -9.11 25.24 23.32
CA ALA A 89 -9.25 25.61 24.73
C ALA A 89 -9.65 27.09 24.93
N LYS A 90 -9.23 27.98 24.02
CA LYS A 90 -9.64 29.39 23.96
C LYS A 90 -10.95 29.64 23.21
N ARG A 91 -11.65 28.58 22.77
CA ARG A 91 -12.91 28.63 22.00
C ARG A 91 -12.82 29.42 20.68
N LYS A 92 -11.62 29.49 20.09
CA LYS A 92 -11.38 30.22 18.82
C LYS A 92 -11.65 29.33 17.60
N TYR A 93 -12.88 28.85 17.45
CA TYR A 93 -13.23 27.81 16.46
C TYR A 93 -12.95 28.21 15.00
N ILE A 94 -13.18 29.47 14.62
CA ILE A 94 -12.89 29.96 13.25
C ILE A 94 -11.40 29.79 12.90
N LEU A 95 -10.51 30.11 13.85
CA LEU A 95 -9.07 29.94 13.65
C LEU A 95 -8.68 28.46 13.61
N VAL A 96 -9.34 27.60 14.39
CA VAL A 96 -9.12 26.15 14.32
C VAL A 96 -9.45 25.61 12.93
N THR A 97 -10.61 25.96 12.38
CA THR A 97 -11.01 25.56 11.02
C THR A 97 -10.02 26.08 9.98
N PHE A 98 -9.59 27.34 10.10
CA PHE A 98 -8.60 27.92 9.18
C PHE A 98 -7.25 27.18 9.22
N TRP A 99 -6.70 26.95 10.41
CA TRP A 99 -5.41 26.27 10.57
C TRP A 99 -5.45 24.80 10.16
N THR A 100 -6.54 24.09 10.44
CA THR A 100 -6.72 22.70 10.00
C THR A 100 -6.76 22.59 8.48
N ILE A 101 -7.47 23.49 7.78
CA ILE A 101 -7.47 23.54 6.31
C ILE A 101 -6.07 23.83 5.77
N ILE A 102 -5.33 24.77 6.37
CA ILE A 102 -3.95 25.07 5.97
C ILE A 102 -3.06 23.83 6.12
N ILE A 103 -3.08 23.16 7.26
CA ILE A 103 -2.23 21.99 7.52
C ILE A 103 -2.57 20.86 6.55
N LEU A 104 -3.86 20.57 6.34
CA LEU A 104 -4.29 19.56 5.37
C LEU A 104 -3.82 19.90 3.96
N THR A 105 -3.96 21.16 3.56
CA THR A 105 -3.47 21.63 2.25
C THR A 105 -1.96 21.46 2.15
N LEU A 106 -1.18 21.88 3.15
CA LEU A 106 0.28 21.73 3.16
C LEU A 106 0.70 20.26 3.07
N LEU A 107 0.06 19.36 3.83
CA LEU A 107 0.35 17.92 3.79
C LEU A 107 0.05 17.28 2.41
N ILE A 108 -0.93 17.80 1.68
CA ILE A 108 -1.28 17.34 0.33
C ILE A 108 -0.36 17.97 -0.73
N THR A 109 0.05 19.23 -0.55
CA THR A 109 0.71 20.03 -1.60
C THR A 109 2.23 20.02 -1.52
N PHE A 110 2.82 19.69 -0.37
CA PHE A 110 4.27 19.52 -0.24
C PHE A 110 4.63 18.04 -0.39
N PRO A 111 4.86 17.54 -1.63
CA PRO A 111 5.33 16.19 -1.84
C PRO A 111 6.69 16.00 -1.16
N THR A 112 6.88 14.81 -0.62
CA THR A 112 8.15 14.31 -0.11
C THR A 112 9.21 14.43 -1.21
N ASN A 113 10.25 15.23 -0.96
CA ASN A 113 11.42 15.53 -1.81
C ASN A 113 11.49 14.77 -3.14
N SER A 114 11.26 15.47 -4.25
CA SER A 114 11.60 15.02 -5.60
C SER A 114 13.11 15.16 -5.83
N HIS A 115 13.90 14.23 -5.28
CA HIS A 115 15.27 14.07 -5.74
C HIS A 115 15.26 13.01 -6.84
N HIS A 116 15.78 13.34 -8.02
CA HIS A 116 16.10 12.37 -9.07
C HIS A 116 17.00 11.29 -8.48
N LYS A 117 16.40 10.16 -8.11
CA LYS A 117 17.08 9.10 -7.37
C LYS A 117 16.93 7.79 -8.12
N ILE A 118 18.01 7.03 -8.16
CA ILE A 118 18.00 5.63 -8.60
C ILE A 118 18.21 4.77 -7.36
N THR A 119 17.31 3.84 -7.12
CA THR A 119 17.38 2.88 -6.02
C THR A 119 17.32 1.46 -6.58
N MET A 120 18.33 0.64 -6.31
CA MET A 120 18.24 -0.79 -6.56
C MET A 120 17.47 -1.43 -5.39
N LEU A 121 16.35 -2.09 -5.71
CA LEU A 121 15.49 -2.74 -4.74
C LEU A 121 15.96 -4.18 -4.53
N ASN A 122 16.11 -4.58 -3.26
CA ASN A 122 16.39 -5.97 -2.95
C ASN A 122 15.15 -6.82 -3.22
N VAL A 123 15.21 -7.63 -4.27
CA VAL A 123 14.16 -8.57 -4.68
C VAL A 123 14.61 -10.03 -4.52
N GLY A 124 15.64 -10.30 -3.72
CA GLY A 124 16.17 -11.65 -3.56
C GLY A 124 16.90 -12.13 -4.82
N GLN A 125 16.16 -12.71 -5.77
CA GLN A 125 16.69 -13.19 -7.04
C GLN A 125 16.20 -12.33 -8.21
N GLY A 126 17.13 -11.89 -9.05
CA GLY A 126 16.89 -11.01 -10.18
C GLY A 126 17.12 -9.53 -9.84
N ASP A 127 16.73 -8.66 -10.77
CA ASP A 127 16.92 -7.22 -10.66
C ASP A 127 15.59 -6.47 -10.47
N SER A 128 15.65 -5.37 -9.72
CA SER A 128 14.59 -4.37 -9.73
C SER A 128 15.18 -3.00 -9.39
N ILE A 129 15.00 -2.04 -10.28
CA ILE A 129 15.56 -0.69 -10.17
C ILE A 129 14.42 0.31 -10.23
N LEU A 130 14.33 1.16 -9.21
CA LEU A 130 13.36 2.24 -9.12
C LEU A 130 14.07 3.57 -9.40
N TYR A 131 13.62 4.25 -10.45
CA TYR A 131 13.94 5.65 -10.69
C TYR A 131 12.80 6.56 -10.22
N GLU A 132 13.13 7.51 -9.36
CA GLU A 132 12.22 8.46 -8.74
C GLU A 132 12.52 9.85 -9.31
N GLY A 133 11.88 10.21 -10.43
CA GLY A 133 12.04 11.53 -11.05
C GLY A 133 11.11 12.61 -10.52
N GLY A 134 10.13 12.22 -9.68
CA GLY A 134 9.08 13.11 -9.18
C GLY A 134 7.71 12.80 -9.80
N LYS A 135 6.82 13.78 -9.82
CA LYS A 135 5.43 13.58 -10.25
C LYS A 135 5.38 13.13 -11.72
N ASN A 136 4.72 12.00 -11.97
CA ASN A 136 4.60 11.36 -13.29
C ASN A 136 5.94 10.99 -13.94
N GLN A 137 6.98 10.77 -13.12
CA GLN A 137 8.35 10.50 -13.57
C GLN A 137 8.95 9.33 -12.80
N ASN A 138 8.11 8.42 -12.30
CA ASN A 138 8.57 7.23 -11.61
C ASN A 138 8.65 6.07 -12.60
N VAL A 139 9.80 5.41 -12.66
CA VAL A 139 10.05 4.27 -13.54
C VAL A 139 10.51 3.09 -12.71
N LEU A 140 9.90 1.93 -12.93
CA LEU A 140 10.40 0.67 -12.40
C LEU A 140 10.99 -0.13 -13.56
N ILE A 141 12.22 -0.60 -13.40
CA ILE A 141 12.91 -1.47 -14.34
C ILE A 141 13.03 -2.83 -13.68
N ASP A 142 12.41 -3.84 -14.28
CA ASP A 142 12.26 -5.20 -13.78
C ASP A 142 11.60 -5.31 -12.40
N THR A 143 11.04 -6.49 -12.14
CA THR A 143 10.19 -6.75 -10.97
C THR A 143 10.77 -7.79 -10.02
N GLY A 144 11.96 -8.31 -10.35
CA GLY A 144 12.52 -9.49 -9.72
C GLY A 144 11.74 -10.77 -10.05
N GLY A 145 12.16 -11.84 -9.39
CA GLY A 145 11.58 -13.17 -9.55
C GLY A 145 10.67 -13.61 -8.45
N LYS A 146 9.86 -14.63 -8.74
CA LYS A 146 9.33 -15.50 -7.69
C LYS A 146 10.38 -16.56 -7.40
N VAL A 147 10.85 -16.62 -6.15
CA VAL A 147 11.54 -17.83 -5.68
C VAL A 147 10.48 -18.93 -5.65
N ILE A 148 10.56 -19.84 -6.61
CA ILE A 148 9.78 -21.07 -6.62
C ILE A 148 10.57 -22.02 -5.73
N ASP A 149 10.18 -22.08 -4.46
CA ASP A 149 10.67 -23.14 -3.59
C ASP A 149 9.90 -24.42 -3.96
N ASP A 150 10.58 -25.54 -4.19
CA ASP A 150 9.99 -26.82 -4.62
C ASP A 150 9.07 -27.44 -3.55
N THR A 151 8.98 -26.82 -2.38
CA THR A 151 8.03 -27.17 -1.33
C THR A 151 6.71 -26.45 -1.58
N LYS A 152 5.58 -27.16 -1.40
CA LYS A 152 4.19 -26.72 -1.67
C LYS A 152 3.70 -25.52 -0.81
N GLN A 153 4.56 -24.59 -0.42
CA GLN A 153 4.16 -23.33 0.19
C GLN A 153 3.78 -22.33 -0.89
N PRO A 154 2.77 -21.48 -0.66
CA PRO A 154 2.40 -20.45 -1.60
C PRO A 154 3.62 -19.56 -1.85
N SER A 155 4.09 -19.51 -3.10
CA SER A 155 5.18 -18.64 -3.55
C SER A 155 4.92 -17.22 -3.02
N TYR A 156 5.69 -16.82 -2.01
CA TYR A 156 5.52 -15.52 -1.37
C TYR A 156 5.98 -14.46 -2.35
N SER A 157 5.07 -13.55 -2.73
CA SER A 157 5.39 -12.46 -3.64
C SER A 157 6.43 -11.54 -3.02
N ILE A 158 7.60 -11.42 -3.64
CA ILE A 158 8.68 -10.54 -3.18
C ILE A 158 8.24 -9.07 -3.28
N SER A 159 7.47 -8.75 -4.32
CA SER A 159 6.87 -7.43 -4.52
C SER A 159 6.00 -6.98 -3.37
N LYS A 160 5.31 -7.91 -2.70
CA LYS A 160 4.48 -7.61 -1.53
C LYS A 160 5.28 -7.03 -0.36
N TYR A 161 6.53 -7.44 -0.19
CA TYR A 161 7.33 -7.12 0.99
C TYR A 161 8.44 -6.10 0.74
N HIS A 162 8.87 -5.92 -0.51
CA HIS A 162 9.96 -5.00 -0.85
C HIS A 162 9.52 -3.88 -1.80
N ILE A 163 9.02 -4.22 -3.00
CA ILE A 163 8.67 -3.21 -4.02
C ILE A 163 7.51 -2.35 -3.56
N LEU A 164 6.32 -2.94 -3.32
CA LEU A 164 5.12 -2.16 -2.97
C LEU A 164 5.30 -1.37 -1.67
N PRO A 165 5.89 -1.91 -0.58
CA PRO A 165 6.16 -1.12 0.61
C PRO A 165 7.10 0.05 0.34
N THR A 166 8.15 -0.14 -0.48
CA THR A 166 9.04 0.95 -0.85
C THR A 166 8.31 2.03 -1.63
N LEU A 167 7.53 1.67 -2.65
CA LEU A 167 6.73 2.62 -3.42
C LEU A 167 5.76 3.41 -2.51
N ASN A 168 5.11 2.71 -1.57
CA ASN A 168 4.19 3.33 -0.60
C ASN A 168 4.91 4.28 0.37
N GLU A 169 6.07 3.88 0.92
CA GLU A 169 6.87 4.74 1.80
C GLU A 169 7.32 6.01 1.07
N ARG A 170 7.59 5.91 -0.25
CA ARG A 170 7.99 7.02 -1.10
C ARG A 170 6.82 7.84 -1.64
N GLY A 171 5.57 7.48 -1.30
CA GLY A 171 4.37 8.17 -1.81
C GLY A 171 4.13 7.97 -3.31
N ILE A 172 4.73 6.93 -3.91
CA ILE A 172 4.60 6.60 -5.32
C ILE A 172 3.34 5.75 -5.49
N ASN A 173 2.27 6.38 -5.99
CA ASN A 173 0.98 5.72 -6.23
C ASN A 173 0.76 5.37 -7.72
N GLU A 174 1.66 5.82 -8.59
CA GLU A 174 1.60 5.59 -10.03
C GLU A 174 3.02 5.48 -10.60
N LEU A 175 3.22 4.51 -11.49
CA LEU A 175 4.41 4.37 -12.33
C LEU A 175 4.10 4.89 -13.74
N GLU A 176 4.95 5.78 -14.24
CA GLU A 176 4.84 6.27 -15.61
C GLU A 176 5.27 5.17 -16.58
N TYR A 177 6.35 4.45 -16.27
CA TYR A 177 6.84 3.30 -17.04
C TYR A 177 7.20 2.12 -16.14
N LEU A 178 6.82 0.93 -16.58
CA LEU A 178 7.38 -0.34 -16.16
C LEU A 178 8.18 -0.92 -17.33
N ILE A 179 9.50 -0.96 -17.22
CA ILE A 179 10.40 -1.48 -18.25
C ILE A 179 10.74 -2.92 -17.88
N LEU A 180 10.49 -3.87 -18.77
CA LEU A 180 10.83 -5.28 -18.57
C LEU A 180 11.92 -5.67 -19.56
N THR A 181 13.14 -5.86 -19.05
CA THR A 181 14.35 -5.97 -19.85
C THR A 181 14.36 -7.26 -20.68
N HIS A 182 13.94 -8.38 -20.08
CA HIS A 182 13.93 -9.69 -20.72
C HIS A 182 12.90 -10.64 -20.09
N PRO A 183 12.48 -11.71 -20.79
CA PRO A 183 11.26 -12.47 -20.46
C PRO A 183 11.45 -13.50 -19.34
N HIS A 184 12.60 -13.52 -18.66
CA HIS A 184 12.86 -14.56 -17.67
C HIS A 184 12.05 -14.31 -16.40
N ASN A 185 11.68 -15.40 -15.74
CA ASN A 185 10.79 -15.35 -14.58
C ASN A 185 11.40 -14.56 -13.41
N ASP A 186 12.72 -14.44 -13.35
CA ASP A 186 13.47 -13.61 -12.40
C ASP A 186 13.43 -12.10 -12.70
N HIS A 187 12.78 -11.67 -13.79
CA HIS A 187 12.58 -10.26 -14.12
C HIS A 187 11.11 -9.86 -14.25
N ILE A 188 10.24 -10.81 -14.66
CA ILE A 188 8.81 -10.56 -14.86
C ILE A 188 7.88 -11.29 -13.88
N GLY A 189 8.44 -12.05 -12.93
CA GLY A 189 7.69 -12.98 -12.08
C GLY A 189 6.62 -12.33 -11.18
N GLU A 190 6.79 -11.03 -10.90
CA GLU A 190 5.94 -10.25 -10.01
C GLU A 190 5.05 -9.22 -10.73
N VAL A 191 5.13 -9.14 -12.07
CA VAL A 191 4.43 -8.12 -12.88
C VAL A 191 2.92 -8.11 -12.60
N GLU A 192 2.28 -9.29 -12.58
CA GLU A 192 0.84 -9.39 -12.33
C GLU A 192 0.45 -8.84 -10.96
N TYR A 193 1.27 -9.12 -9.94
CA TYR A 193 1.01 -8.67 -8.58
C TYR A 193 1.23 -7.15 -8.45
N ILE A 194 2.25 -6.58 -9.09
CA ILE A 194 2.47 -5.14 -9.08
C ILE A 194 1.33 -4.42 -9.79
N ILE A 195 0.97 -4.85 -11.01
CA ILE A 195 -0.09 -4.24 -11.81
C ILE A 195 -1.44 -4.23 -11.07
N SER A 196 -1.72 -5.23 -10.23
CA SER A 196 -2.97 -5.27 -9.47
C SER A 196 -3.01 -4.33 -8.27
N HIS A 197 -1.87 -3.78 -7.82
CA HIS A 197 -1.77 -2.97 -6.60
C HIS A 197 -1.32 -1.52 -6.82
N ILE A 198 -0.64 -1.22 -7.94
CA ILE A 198 -0.25 0.15 -8.29
C ILE A 198 -0.65 0.46 -9.73
N LYS A 199 -1.04 1.70 -9.99
CA LYS A 199 -1.36 2.15 -11.35
C LYS A 199 -0.09 2.24 -12.18
N ILE A 200 -0.13 1.70 -13.40
CA ILE A 200 0.97 1.76 -14.37
C ILE A 200 0.41 2.33 -15.67
N LYS A 201 1.05 3.34 -16.24
CA LYS A 201 0.60 3.91 -17.53
C LYS A 201 1.14 3.16 -18.73
N HIS A 202 2.42 2.79 -18.69
CA HIS A 202 3.11 2.21 -19.82
C HIS A 202 3.92 0.99 -19.39
N ILE A 203 3.88 -0.07 -20.19
CA ILE A 203 4.81 -1.19 -20.10
C ILE A 203 5.68 -1.17 -21.35
N VAL A 204 7.00 -1.21 -21.18
CA VAL A 204 7.96 -1.22 -22.29
C VAL A 204 8.72 -2.54 -22.27
N ILE A 205 8.66 -3.26 -23.39
CA ILE A 205 9.32 -4.56 -23.55
C ILE A 205 10.08 -4.62 -24.88
N TYR A 206 11.04 -5.54 -25.00
CA TYR A 206 11.63 -5.91 -26.28
C TYR A 206 10.92 -7.16 -26.84
N ASN A 207 9.87 -6.98 -27.66
CA ASN A 207 8.96 -8.07 -28.05
C ASN A 207 9.65 -9.32 -28.60
N LYS A 208 10.76 -9.17 -29.34
CA LYS A 208 11.48 -10.31 -29.95
C LYS A 208 12.04 -11.29 -28.92
N GLY A 209 12.28 -10.84 -27.69
CA GLY A 209 12.76 -11.70 -26.61
C GLY A 209 11.66 -12.57 -26.00
N TYR A 210 10.38 -12.22 -26.15
CA TYR A 210 9.29 -12.80 -25.37
C TYR A 210 8.58 -13.94 -26.10
N SER A 211 8.19 -14.99 -25.35
CA SER A 211 7.35 -16.06 -25.88
C SER A 211 5.93 -15.56 -26.22
N SER A 212 5.24 -16.21 -27.15
CA SER A 212 3.85 -15.86 -27.50
C SER A 212 2.91 -15.91 -26.30
N ASN A 213 3.12 -16.87 -25.38
CA ASN A 213 2.31 -17.00 -24.17
C ASN A 213 2.52 -15.81 -23.22
N THR A 214 3.78 -15.39 -23.03
CA THR A 214 4.12 -14.24 -22.19
C THR A 214 3.56 -12.95 -22.77
N LEU A 215 3.68 -12.75 -24.09
CA LEU A 215 3.11 -11.58 -24.78
C LEU A 215 1.58 -11.54 -24.65
N MET A 216 0.91 -12.69 -24.78
CA MET A 216 -0.53 -12.78 -24.60
C MET A 216 -0.95 -12.45 -23.16
N LEU A 217 -0.20 -12.94 -22.16
CA LEU A 217 -0.43 -12.59 -20.76
C LEU A 217 -0.28 -11.09 -20.52
N LEU A 218 0.82 -10.49 -20.97
CA LEU A 218 1.06 -9.05 -20.84
C LEU A 218 -0.02 -8.24 -21.54
N SER A 219 -0.41 -8.62 -22.77
CA SER A 219 -1.51 -7.97 -23.49
C SER A 219 -2.84 -8.03 -22.72
N LYS A 220 -3.17 -9.19 -22.14
CA LYS A 220 -4.37 -9.36 -21.31
C LYS A 220 -4.35 -8.48 -20.06
N LEU A 221 -3.22 -8.44 -19.35
CA LEU A 221 -3.05 -7.59 -18.17
C LEU A 221 -3.12 -6.11 -18.56
N SER A 222 -2.44 -5.72 -19.63
CA SER A 222 -2.48 -4.36 -20.17
C SER A 222 -3.89 -3.92 -20.51
N HIS A 223 -4.69 -4.79 -21.15
CA HIS A 223 -6.09 -4.47 -21.45
C HIS A 223 -6.94 -4.36 -20.17
N LYS A 224 -6.80 -5.30 -19.23
CA LYS A 224 -7.56 -5.33 -17.97
C LYS A 224 -7.32 -4.08 -17.11
N TYR A 225 -6.09 -3.58 -17.07
CA TYR A 225 -5.69 -2.46 -16.22
C TYR A 225 -5.51 -1.14 -17.00
N ASN A 226 -5.92 -1.10 -18.28
CA ASN A 226 -5.80 0.06 -19.16
C ASN A 226 -4.38 0.64 -19.25
N ILE A 227 -3.40 -0.25 -19.47
CA ILE A 227 -1.97 0.05 -19.58
C ILE A 227 -1.57 -0.01 -21.05
N LYS A 228 -0.80 0.96 -21.53
CA LYS A 228 -0.29 0.95 -22.90
C LYS A 228 0.99 0.13 -22.99
N LEU A 229 0.91 -1.04 -23.63
CA LEU A 229 2.06 -1.90 -23.93
C LEU A 229 2.80 -1.38 -25.16
N MET A 230 4.13 -1.19 -25.04
CA MET A 230 4.99 -0.67 -26.10
C MET A 230 6.17 -1.59 -26.36
N ASP A 231 6.54 -1.75 -27.63
CA ASP A 231 7.81 -2.35 -28.03
C ASP A 231 8.88 -1.24 -28.06
N VAL A 232 9.99 -1.46 -27.37
CA VAL A 232 11.12 -0.52 -27.34
C VAL A 232 11.60 -0.13 -28.74
N ARG A 233 11.50 -1.03 -29.73
CA ARG A 233 11.87 -0.74 -31.13
C ARG A 233 10.98 0.30 -31.82
N GLN A 234 9.78 0.50 -31.30
CA GLN A 234 8.82 1.49 -31.81
C GLN A 234 8.91 2.81 -31.04
N VAL A 235 9.73 2.87 -29.99
CA VAL A 235 9.93 4.03 -29.13
C VAL A 235 11.35 4.53 -29.36
N SER A 236 11.52 5.54 -30.21
CA SER A 236 12.85 6.14 -30.48
C SER A 236 13.39 6.93 -29.27
N SER A 237 12.49 7.49 -28.48
CA SER A 237 12.80 8.14 -27.21
C SER A 237 11.54 8.26 -26.37
N PHE A 238 11.70 8.38 -25.05
CA PHE A 238 10.61 8.80 -24.18
C PHE A 238 11.08 9.90 -23.24
N LYS A 239 10.19 10.86 -23.01
CA LYS A 239 10.43 11.97 -22.09
C LYS A 239 9.96 11.60 -20.70
N LEU A 240 10.77 11.97 -19.72
CA LEU A 240 10.50 11.83 -18.31
C LEU A 240 10.75 13.19 -17.65
N GLY A 241 9.71 14.02 -17.63
CA GLY A 241 9.87 15.43 -17.29
C GLY A 241 10.74 16.16 -18.30
N ASP A 242 11.81 16.78 -17.79
CA ASP A 242 12.81 17.49 -18.59
C ASP A 242 13.90 16.55 -19.15
N SER A 243 13.94 15.29 -18.68
CA SER A 243 14.90 14.28 -19.14
C SER A 243 14.37 13.53 -20.36
N SER A 244 15.25 13.20 -21.30
CA SER A 244 14.93 12.37 -22.47
C SER A 244 15.79 11.12 -22.46
N PHE A 245 15.14 9.95 -22.57
CA PHE A 245 15.78 8.66 -22.70
C PHE A 245 15.73 8.24 -24.16
N TYR A 246 16.86 7.81 -24.70
CA TYR A 246 17.02 7.32 -26.06
C TYR A 246 17.37 5.83 -26.02
N PHE A 247 16.76 5.05 -26.90
CA PHE A 247 17.00 3.61 -27.04
C PHE A 247 17.85 3.32 -28.28
#